data_AF-A0A534SDJ1-F1
#
_entry.id   AF-A0A534SDJ1-F1
#
_cell.length_a   1.000
_cell.length_b   1.000
_cell.length_c   1.000
_cell.angle_alpha   90.00
_cell.angle_beta   90.00
_cell.angle_gamma   90.00
#
_symmetry.space_group_name_H-M   'P 1'
#
loop_
_entity.id
_entity.type
_entity.pdbx_description
1 polymer ?
#
loop_
_entity_poly.entity_id
_entity_poly.type
_entity_poly.pdbx_seq_one_letter_code
_entity_poly.pdbx_strand_id
1 'polypeptide(L)'
;MMRLSIAVLIICFGCADRPTAWPMRTWAQLCDNYFAGVENFTKVSPVLWRSSQPTAEGFRDLKATGVKTVESLREGKDDLPHLQGTKLSYVRIPTRTWNPEEAHWFCS
;
A
#
# COMPACT_ATOMS: atom_id res chain seq x y z
N MET A 1 -26.89 23.30 -65.52
CA MET A 1 -26.40 24.56 -64.93
C MET A 1 -25.96 24.30 -63.49
N MET A 2 -24.69 24.53 -63.26
CA MET A 2 -23.90 24.43 -62.04
C MET A 2 -24.43 25.32 -60.91
N ARG A 3 -24.54 24.81 -59.66
CA ARG A 3 -24.01 25.45 -58.43
C ARG A 3 -23.69 24.41 -57.34
N LEU A 4 -22.41 24.42 -56.98
CA LEU A 4 -21.72 23.76 -55.88
C LEU A 4 -22.02 24.48 -54.56
N SER A 5 -22.31 23.76 -53.47
CA SER A 5 -22.18 24.19 -52.04
C SER A 5 -22.53 22.96 -51.15
N ILE A 6 -21.59 22.18 -50.58
CA ILE A 6 -20.84 22.43 -49.32
C ILE A 6 -21.81 23.03 -48.27
N ALA A 7 -22.23 22.36 -47.19
CA ALA A 7 -21.40 21.71 -46.20
C ALA A 7 -22.18 20.63 -45.43
N VAL A 8 -21.59 19.44 -45.31
CA VAL A 8 -21.90 18.51 -44.23
C VAL A 8 -21.28 19.11 -42.97
N LEU A 9 -22.09 19.77 -42.14
CA LEU A 9 -21.70 20.19 -40.80
C LEU A 9 -22.33 19.22 -39.78
N ILE A 10 -21.87 17.96 -39.81
CA ILE A 10 -22.07 17.06 -38.66
C ILE A 10 -21.12 17.58 -37.59
N ILE A 11 -21.64 18.48 -36.76
CA ILE A 11 -20.96 18.95 -35.55
C ILE A 11 -20.82 17.72 -34.66
N CYS A 12 -19.57 17.26 -34.51
CA CYS A 12 -19.19 16.31 -33.49
C CYS A 12 -19.49 16.91 -32.10
N PHE A 13 -20.73 16.74 -31.62
CA PHE A 13 -21.02 16.77 -30.19
C PHE A 13 -20.46 15.48 -29.57
N GLY A 14 -19.14 15.35 -29.59
CA GLY A 14 -18.48 14.54 -28.60
C GLY A 14 -18.64 15.28 -27.27
N CYS A 15 -19.62 14.88 -26.46
CA CYS A 15 -19.54 15.15 -25.03
C CYS A 15 -18.28 14.43 -24.54
N ALA A 16 -17.16 15.16 -24.55
CA ALA A 16 -16.00 14.76 -23.79
C ALA A 16 -16.38 14.96 -22.32
N ASP A 17 -17.12 14.01 -21.76
CA ASP A 17 -17.36 13.91 -20.33
C ASP A 17 -16.01 13.63 -19.69
N ARG A 18 -15.33 14.71 -19.30
CA ARG A 18 -14.15 14.62 -18.45
C ARG A 18 -14.65 13.96 -17.16
N PRO A 19 -14.07 12.83 -16.71
CA PRO A 19 -14.45 12.25 -15.42
C PRO A 19 -14.38 13.35 -14.36
N THR A 20 -15.52 13.61 -13.71
CA THR A 20 -15.76 14.85 -12.95
C THR A 20 -14.93 14.95 -11.68
N ALA A 21 -14.33 13.85 -11.27
CA ALA A 21 -13.26 13.78 -10.29
C ALA A 21 -12.58 12.42 -10.45
N TRP A 22 -11.29 12.34 -10.16
CA TRP A 22 -10.70 11.05 -9.81
C TRP A 22 -11.54 10.45 -8.67
N PRO A 23 -11.85 9.14 -8.67
CA PRO A 23 -12.50 8.54 -7.52
C PRO A 23 -11.67 8.93 -6.30
N MET A 24 -12.25 9.74 -5.40
CA MET A 24 -11.54 10.13 -4.20
C MET A 24 -11.25 8.83 -3.45
N ARG A 25 -9.98 8.42 -3.42
CA ARG A 25 -9.61 7.29 -2.57
C ARG A 25 -9.93 7.70 -1.14
N THR A 26 -10.90 7.03 -0.54
CA THR A 26 -11.03 7.02 0.92
C THR A 26 -9.79 6.34 1.45
N TRP A 27 -8.84 7.14 1.92
CA TRP A 27 -7.67 6.65 2.62
C TRP A 27 -8.13 5.91 3.87
N ALA A 28 -7.40 4.85 4.22
CA ALA A 28 -7.71 4.10 5.42
C ALA A 28 -7.44 4.94 6.66
N GLN A 29 -8.44 5.07 7.54
CA GLN A 29 -8.28 5.80 8.79
C GLN A 29 -7.24 5.16 9.71
N LEU A 30 -6.45 6.00 10.38
CA LEU A 30 -5.50 5.58 11.40
C LEU A 30 -6.23 4.90 12.57
N CYS A 31 -5.69 3.79 13.05
CA CYS A 31 -6.17 3.05 14.21
C CYS A 31 -5.02 2.87 15.21
N ASP A 32 -4.42 3.99 15.64
CA ASP A 32 -3.14 4.02 16.38
C ASP A 32 -3.13 3.28 17.72
N ASN A 33 -4.29 2.84 18.23
CA ASN A 33 -4.44 2.21 19.54
C ASN A 33 -5.12 0.83 19.51
N TYR A 34 -5.20 0.16 18.36
CA TYR A 34 -5.86 -1.16 18.33
C TYR A 34 -5.03 -2.25 19.04
N PHE A 35 -3.69 -2.12 19.03
CA PHE A 35 -2.77 -3.03 19.71
C PHE A 35 -1.76 -2.26 20.55
N ALA A 36 -1.54 -2.69 21.79
CA ALA A 36 -0.48 -2.14 22.61
C ALA A 36 0.89 -2.41 21.95
N GLY A 37 1.71 -1.37 21.83
CA GLY A 37 3.04 -1.49 21.22
C GLY A 37 3.05 -1.59 19.69
N VAL A 38 1.95 -1.27 18.99
CA VAL A 38 1.89 -1.17 17.51
C VAL A 38 1.38 0.20 17.08
N GLU A 39 2.30 1.15 16.92
CA GLU A 39 1.98 2.53 16.52
C GLU A 39 1.71 2.66 15.02
N ASN A 40 1.04 3.75 14.59
CA ASN A 40 0.72 4.07 13.20
C ASN A 40 0.01 2.92 12.45
N PHE A 41 -0.80 2.14 13.19
CA PHE A 41 -1.44 0.93 12.69
C PHE A 41 -2.65 1.28 11.82
N THR A 42 -2.74 0.71 10.63
CA THR A 42 -3.83 0.99 9.68
C THR A 42 -4.09 -0.21 8.77
N LYS A 43 -5.36 -0.47 8.49
CA LYS A 43 -5.77 -1.50 7.52
C LYS A 43 -5.72 -0.95 6.09
N VAL A 44 -4.84 -1.49 5.25
CA VAL A 44 -4.70 -1.08 3.84
C VAL A 44 -5.70 -1.83 2.96
N SER A 45 -5.92 -3.12 3.24
CA SER A 45 -6.87 -3.98 2.54
C SER A 45 -7.42 -5.06 3.49
N PRO A 46 -8.37 -5.92 3.06
CA PRO A 46 -8.83 -7.04 3.89
C PRO A 46 -7.72 -7.97 4.40
N VAL A 47 -6.57 -8.00 3.72
CA VAL A 47 -5.45 -8.93 4.01
C VAL A 47 -4.12 -8.22 4.27
N LEU A 48 -4.09 -6.88 4.26
CA LEU A 48 -2.87 -6.09 4.40
C LEU A 48 -3.06 -4.96 5.41
N TRP A 49 -2.09 -4.83 6.30
CA TRP A 49 -2.00 -3.76 7.29
C TRP A 49 -0.62 -3.11 7.21
N ARG A 50 -0.53 -1.87 7.67
CA ARG A 50 0.72 -1.14 7.84
C ARG A 50 0.85 -0.64 9.27
N SER A 51 2.08 -0.53 9.76
CA SER A 51 2.38 0.05 11.07
C SER A 51 3.77 0.68 11.10
N SER A 52 4.06 1.40 12.17
CA SER A 52 5.43 1.61 12.63
C SER A 52 6.00 0.31 13.23
N GLN A 53 7.25 0.37 13.69
CA GLN A 53 7.93 -0.75 14.34
C GLN A 53 7.13 -1.26 15.56
N PRO A 54 6.68 -2.52 15.58
CA PRO A 54 6.08 -3.10 16.77
C PRO A 54 7.10 -3.37 17.88
N THR A 55 6.66 -3.35 19.14
CA THR A 55 7.40 -3.92 20.27
C THR A 55 7.31 -5.46 20.26
N ALA A 56 8.03 -6.13 21.18
CA ALA A 56 7.93 -7.59 21.32
C ALA A 56 6.50 -8.05 21.70
N GLU A 57 5.84 -7.30 22.58
CA GLU A 57 4.43 -7.51 22.94
C GLU A 57 3.53 -7.28 21.73
N GLY A 58 3.77 -6.20 20.97
CA GLY A 58 3.04 -5.91 19.74
C GLY A 58 3.10 -7.05 18.73
N PHE A 59 4.27 -7.66 18.51
CA PHE A 59 4.38 -8.83 17.64
C PHE A 59 3.58 -10.04 18.15
N ARG A 60 3.56 -10.28 19.46
CA ARG A 60 2.76 -11.37 20.05
C ARG A 60 1.27 -11.14 19.85
N ASP A 61 0.80 -9.91 20.06
CA ASP A 61 -0.61 -9.55 19.90
C ASP A 61 -1.04 -9.62 18.43
N LEU A 62 -0.20 -9.14 17.51
CA LEU A 62 -0.42 -9.28 16.07
C LEU A 62 -0.60 -10.76 15.69
N LYS A 63 0.25 -11.66 16.20
CA LYS A 63 0.09 -13.10 15.96
C LYS A 63 -1.25 -13.61 16.47
N ALA A 64 -1.64 -13.23 17.69
CA ALA A 64 -2.88 -13.68 18.32
C ALA A 64 -4.13 -13.30 17.49
N THR A 65 -4.07 -12.20 16.73
CA THR A 65 -5.17 -11.79 15.83
C THR A 65 -5.19 -12.51 14.48
N GLY A 66 -4.23 -13.40 14.22
CA GLY A 66 -4.17 -14.19 13.00
C GLY A 66 -3.25 -13.63 11.92
N VAL A 67 -2.45 -12.59 12.22
CA VAL A 67 -1.36 -12.18 11.32
C VAL A 67 -0.41 -13.37 11.15
N LYS A 68 -0.08 -13.66 9.90
CA LYS A 68 0.78 -14.80 9.53
C LYS A 68 2.20 -14.36 9.20
N THR A 69 2.31 -13.23 8.51
CA THR A 69 3.56 -12.72 7.96
C THR A 69 3.77 -11.28 8.35
N VAL A 70 5.00 -10.94 8.73
CA VAL A 70 5.48 -9.57 8.89
C VAL A 70 6.52 -9.30 7.81
N GLU A 71 6.31 -8.23 7.06
CA GLU A 71 7.26 -7.71 6.08
C GLU A 71 7.96 -6.46 6.64
N SER A 72 9.29 -6.50 6.77
CA SER A 72 10.08 -5.36 7.26
C SER A 72 10.85 -4.73 6.11
N LEU A 73 10.62 -3.44 5.90
CA LEU A 73 11.32 -2.63 4.89
C LEU A 73 12.59 -1.96 5.45
N ARG A 74 12.98 -2.28 6.69
CA ARG A 74 14.06 -1.61 7.41
C ARG A 74 15.43 -2.08 6.92
N GLU A 75 16.26 -1.13 6.50
CA GLU A 75 17.65 -1.42 6.11
C GLU A 75 18.52 -1.81 7.31
N GLY A 76 18.54 -0.99 8.37
CA GLY A 76 19.62 -1.03 9.36
C GLY A 76 19.38 -1.82 10.66
N LYS A 77 18.13 -2.19 10.99
CA LYS A 77 17.82 -2.91 12.25
C LYS A 77 17.02 -4.16 11.97
N ASP A 78 17.38 -5.23 12.67
CA ASP A 78 16.69 -6.50 12.61
C ASP A 78 15.67 -6.63 13.76
N ASP A 79 14.49 -7.11 13.42
CA ASP A 79 13.38 -7.29 14.35
C ASP A 79 13.35 -8.70 14.95
N LEU A 80 14.16 -9.63 14.44
CA LEU A 80 14.21 -11.03 14.91
C LEU A 80 14.20 -11.19 16.45
N PRO A 81 14.94 -10.39 17.26
CA PRO A 81 14.87 -10.49 18.71
C PRO A 81 13.46 -10.26 19.28
N HIS A 82 12.68 -9.37 18.69
CA HIS A 82 11.31 -9.04 19.11
C HIS A 82 10.29 -10.08 18.65
N LEU A 83 10.58 -10.82 17.56
CA LEU A 83 9.71 -11.88 17.04
C LEU A 83 9.90 -13.23 17.74
N GLN A 84 10.88 -13.38 18.63
CA GLN A 84 11.17 -14.65 19.28
C GLN A 84 9.92 -15.23 19.96
N GLY A 85 9.60 -16.50 19.63
CA GLY A 85 8.44 -17.21 20.17
C GLY A 85 7.09 -16.92 19.50
N THR A 86 6.98 -15.94 18.59
CA THR A 86 5.70 -15.54 17.98
C THR A 86 5.21 -16.44 16.84
N LYS A 87 6.05 -17.34 16.29
CA LYS A 87 5.74 -18.16 15.10
C LYS A 87 5.17 -17.33 13.92
N LEU A 88 5.56 -16.06 13.83
CA LEU A 88 5.31 -15.21 12.67
C LEU A 88 6.33 -15.54 11.59
N SER A 89 5.87 -15.64 10.34
CA SER A 89 6.78 -15.62 9.20
C SER A 89 7.34 -14.21 9.07
N TYR A 90 8.65 -14.10 8.91
CA TYR A 90 9.34 -12.81 8.83
C TYR A 90 10.05 -12.70 7.49
N VAL A 91 9.63 -11.73 6.69
CA VAL A 91 10.24 -11.40 5.39
C VAL A 91 10.88 -10.03 5.55
N ARG A 92 12.15 -9.93 5.19
CA ARG A 92 12.87 -8.65 5.23
C ARG A 92 13.23 -8.25 3.81
N ILE A 93 12.83 -7.04 3.43
CA ILE A 93 13.17 -6.41 2.15
C ILE A 93 13.88 -5.09 2.50
N PRO A 94 15.18 -5.13 2.81
CA PRO A 94 15.94 -3.96 3.22
C PRO A 94 15.85 -2.87 2.14
N THR A 95 15.27 -1.71 2.49
CA THR A 95 15.08 -0.60 1.54
C THR A 95 15.70 0.68 2.10
N ARG A 96 16.51 1.36 1.27
CA ARG A 96 16.93 2.74 1.53
C ARG A 96 15.79 3.67 1.18
N THR A 97 15.19 4.32 2.18
CA THR A 97 14.05 5.21 1.96
C THR A 97 14.38 6.40 1.05
N TRP A 98 15.65 6.80 0.98
CA TRP A 98 16.14 7.88 0.12
C TRP A 98 16.57 7.44 -1.28
N ASN A 99 16.73 6.13 -1.51
CA ASN A 99 17.15 5.59 -2.80
C ASN A 99 16.65 4.13 -2.93
N PRO A 100 15.33 3.92 -3.07
CA PRO A 100 14.80 2.59 -3.32
C PRO A 100 15.33 2.11 -4.66
N GLU A 101 16.02 0.98 -4.64
CA GLU A 101 16.53 0.36 -5.85
C GLU A 101 15.40 -0.49 -6.46
N GLU A 102 15.27 -0.47 -7.79
CA GLU A 102 14.45 -1.47 -8.45
C GLU A 102 15.09 -2.84 -8.24
N ALA A 103 14.32 -3.78 -7.68
CA ALA A 103 14.82 -5.11 -7.40
C ALA A 103 15.15 -5.83 -8.72
N HIS A 104 16.44 -6.02 -8.99
CA HIS A 104 16.91 -6.87 -10.10
C HIS A 104 17.12 -8.34 -9.70
N TRP A 105 16.80 -8.74 -8.46
CA TRP A 105 17.23 -10.02 -7.90
C TRP A 105 16.10 -10.81 -7.21
N PHE A 106 15.36 -11.59 -7.99
CA PHE A 106 14.74 -12.83 -7.48
C PHE A 106 15.52 -14.10 -7.90
N CYS A 107 16.72 -13.94 -8.47
CA CYS A 107 17.57 -15.05 -8.91
C CYS A 107 19.05 -14.73 -8.66
N SER A 108 19.56 -15.06 -7.48
CA SER A 108 20.98 -15.31 -7.18
C SER A 108 21.08 -16.26 -6.00
#